data_AF-A0A318RT64-F1
#
_entry.id   AF-A0A318RT64-F1
#
_cell.length_a   1.000
_cell.length_b   1.000
_cell.length_c   1.000
_cell.angle_alpha   90.00
_cell.angle_beta   90.00
_cell.angle_gamma   90.00
#
_symmetry.space_group_name_H-M   'P 1'
#
loop_
_entity.id
_entity.type
_entity.pdbx_description
1 polymer ?
#
loop_
_entity_poly.entity_id
_entity_poly.type
_entity_poly.pdbx_seq_one_letter_code
_entity_poly.pdbx_strand_id
1 'polypeptide(L)'
;MKKLVALIAFLSSVVFVGACSSEDVQNATDQARSSAEQLVDNASTAAGDVKDNGYIQALESQNATFGSREDQIAAAQMACDELSNGTSLNDTVTKIADETGLDDSKSRTLINIGVPLYCTSNSAKLAGN
;
A
#
# COMPACT_ATOMS: atom_id res chain seq x y z
N MET A 1 29.47 -37.02 2.23
CA MET A 1 28.52 -36.84 3.34
C MET A 1 27.13 -36.72 2.74
N LYS A 2 26.28 -37.71 3.00
CA LYS A 2 24.87 -37.76 2.60
C LYS A 2 24.08 -36.79 3.48
N LYS A 3 23.20 -35.96 2.91
CA LYS A 3 21.78 -35.77 3.30
C LYS A 3 21.04 -34.96 2.21
N LEU A 4 20.45 -35.68 1.27
CA LEU A 4 19.19 -35.29 0.63
C LEU A 4 18.09 -35.47 1.67
N VAL A 5 17.27 -34.45 1.91
CA VAL A 5 15.98 -34.54 2.61
C VAL A 5 15.05 -33.60 1.85
N ALA A 6 14.37 -34.14 0.83
CA ALA A 6 12.96 -34.57 0.86
C ALA A 6 12.02 -33.35 0.83
N LEU A 7 11.59 -32.89 -0.35
CA LEU A 7 10.53 -33.47 -1.19
C LEU A 7 9.17 -33.43 -0.47
N ILE A 8 8.38 -32.44 -0.87
CA ILE A 8 6.92 -32.47 -1.04
C ILE A 8 6.19 -33.47 -0.13
N ALA A 9 5.59 -32.94 0.93
CA ALA A 9 4.46 -33.58 1.61
C ALA A 9 3.22 -32.69 1.44
N PHE A 10 2.81 -32.49 0.18
CA PHE A 10 1.38 -32.47 -0.12
C PHE A 10 0.90 -33.92 0.04
N LEU A 11 -0.27 -34.11 0.65
CA LEU A 11 -0.90 -35.40 0.99
C LEU A 11 -0.38 -36.08 2.26
N SER A 12 -1.14 -35.90 3.35
CA SER A 12 -1.60 -36.92 4.34
C SER A 12 -1.85 -36.16 5.64
N SER A 13 -3.08 -35.98 6.12
CA SER A 13 -3.95 -37.08 6.54
C SER A 13 -5.43 -36.70 6.42
N VAL A 14 -6.09 -37.19 5.36
CA VAL A 14 -7.54 -37.42 5.39
C VAL A 14 -7.75 -38.79 6.02
N VAL A 15 -7.64 -38.87 7.35
CA VAL A 15 -8.18 -40.00 8.12
C VAL A 15 -8.70 -39.43 9.44
N PHE A 16 -9.93 -38.95 9.42
CA PHE A 16 -10.77 -38.83 10.62
C PHE A 16 -12.11 -39.47 10.29
N VAL A 17 -12.15 -40.80 10.33
CA VAL A 17 -13.40 -41.55 10.57
C VAL A 17 -13.55 -41.62 12.08
N GLY A 18 -14.31 -40.67 12.61
CA GLY A 18 -14.72 -40.59 14.00
C GLY A 18 -15.65 -39.39 14.09
N ALA A 19 -16.90 -39.61 14.48
CA ALA A 19 -17.96 -38.62 14.55
C ALA A 19 -17.50 -37.27 15.13
N CYS A 20 -17.22 -36.30 14.25
CA CYS A 20 -17.20 -34.89 14.57
C CYS A 20 -18.34 -34.29 13.76
N SER A 21 -19.22 -33.57 14.44
CA SER A 21 -20.36 -32.95 13.76
C SER A 21 -19.83 -32.09 12.61
N SER A 22 -20.55 -31.99 11.50
CA SER A 22 -20.25 -31.02 10.43
C SER A 22 -20.07 -29.60 10.99
N GLU A 23 -20.69 -29.33 12.14
CA GLU A 23 -20.54 -28.10 12.94
C GLU A 23 -19.10 -27.88 13.45
N ASP A 24 -18.38 -28.91 13.87
CA ASP A 24 -16.99 -28.78 14.36
C ASP A 24 -16.01 -28.44 13.23
N VAL A 25 -16.24 -29.01 12.04
CA VAL A 25 -15.44 -28.73 10.83
C VAL A 25 -15.75 -27.34 10.27
N GLN A 26 -17.02 -26.93 10.28
CA GLN A 26 -17.42 -25.58 9.89
C GLN A 26 -16.85 -24.53 10.85
N ASN A 27 -16.93 -24.76 12.16
CA ASN A 27 -16.37 -23.87 13.17
C ASN A 27 -14.84 -23.72 13.04
N ALA A 28 -14.12 -24.82 12.80
CA ALA A 28 -12.67 -24.77 12.53
C ALA A 28 -12.33 -24.02 11.23
N THR A 29 -13.16 -24.14 10.20
CA THR A 29 -12.98 -23.44 8.92
C THR A 29 -13.26 -21.95 9.06
N ASP A 30 -14.31 -21.57 9.78
CA ASP A 30 -14.66 -20.17 10.05
C ASP A 30 -13.59 -19.48 10.91
N GLN A 31 -13.04 -20.19 11.90
CA GLN A 31 -11.94 -19.68 12.71
C GLN A 31 -10.64 -19.50 11.91
N ALA A 32 -10.33 -20.44 11.01
CA ALA A 32 -9.18 -20.32 10.11
C ALA A 32 -9.36 -19.16 9.12
N ARG A 33 -10.57 -18.96 8.59
CA ARG A 33 -10.89 -17.84 7.70
C ARG A 33 -10.76 -16.50 8.42
N SER A 34 -11.33 -16.36 9.62
CA SER A 34 -11.23 -15.13 10.42
C SER A 34 -9.77 -14.79 10.76
N SER A 35 -8.97 -15.80 11.08
CA SER A 35 -7.53 -15.61 11.33
C SER A 35 -6.79 -15.17 10.06
N ALA A 36 -7.13 -15.73 8.90
CA ALA A 36 -6.56 -15.33 7.62
C ALA A 36 -6.94 -13.89 7.24
N GLU A 37 -8.20 -13.49 7.46
CA GLU A 37 -8.68 -12.12 7.24
C GLU A 37 -7.90 -11.13 8.14
N GLN A 38 -7.75 -11.43 9.43
CA GLN A 38 -6.94 -10.61 10.34
C GLN A 38 -5.47 -10.49 9.90
N LEU A 39 -4.86 -11.58 9.42
CA LEU A 39 -3.49 -11.56 8.90
C LEU A 39 -3.37 -10.71 7.63
N VAL A 40 -4.37 -10.77 6.75
CA VAL A 40 -4.43 -9.95 5.54
C VAL A 40 -4.59 -8.47 5.90
N ASP A 41 -5.44 -8.15 6.87
CA ASP A 41 -5.64 -6.77 7.34
C ASP A 41 -4.37 -6.21 7.99
N ASN A 42 -3.71 -7.00 8.84
CA ASN A 42 -2.44 -6.64 9.47
C ASN A 42 -1.32 -6.48 8.43
N ALA A 43 -1.24 -7.37 7.45
CA ALA A 43 -0.26 -7.26 6.37
C ALA A 43 -0.51 -6.02 5.49
N SER A 44 -1.78 -5.70 5.24
CA SER A 44 -2.18 -4.50 4.47
C SER A 44 -1.84 -3.22 5.23
N THR A 45 -2.08 -3.20 6.54
CA THR A 45 -1.69 -2.08 7.42
C THR A 45 -0.18 -1.89 7.43
N ALA A 46 0.58 -2.97 7.65
CA ALA A 46 2.05 -2.91 7.64
C ALA A 46 2.62 -2.46 6.29
N ALA A 47 2.02 -2.91 5.18
CA ALA A 47 2.40 -2.44 3.84
C ALA A 47 2.11 -0.95 3.64
N GLY A 48 0.97 -0.46 4.17
CA GLY A 48 0.62 0.96 4.22
C GLY A 48 1.68 1.78 4.97
N ASP A 49 2.02 1.35 6.19
CA ASP A 49 3.02 2.04 7.03
C ASP A 49 4.40 2.10 6.37
N VAL A 50 4.84 1.02 5.73
CA VAL A 50 6.13 0.98 5.02
C VAL A 50 6.12 1.96 3.85
N LYS A 51 5.05 2.00 3.06
CA LYS A 51 4.89 2.94 1.95
C LYS A 51 4.92 4.39 2.45
N ASP A 52 4.13 4.68 3.48
CA ASP A 52 4.04 6.02 4.06
C ASP A 52 5.39 6.46 4.65
N ASN A 53 6.11 5.55 5.30
CA ASN A 53 7.47 5.83 5.79
C ASN A 53 8.45 6.11 4.65
N GLY A 54 8.40 5.34 3.56
CA GLY A 54 9.24 5.58 2.38
C GLY A 54 8.95 6.92 1.72
N TYR A 55 7.67 7.29 1.64
CA TYR A 55 7.23 8.58 1.10
C TYR A 55 7.76 9.76 1.94
N ILE A 56 7.58 9.72 3.26
CA ILE A 56 8.03 10.79 4.16
C ILE A 56 9.56 10.94 4.12
N GLN A 57 10.30 9.83 4.17
CA GLN A 57 11.77 9.87 4.07
C GLN A 57 12.24 10.45 2.72
N ALA A 58 11.54 10.15 1.64
CA ALA A 58 11.86 10.72 0.33
C ALA A 58 11.58 12.23 0.29
N LEU A 59 10.48 12.72 0.89
CA LEU A 59 10.23 14.16 1.03
C LEU A 59 11.30 14.87 1.87
N GLU A 60 11.71 14.26 2.99
CA GLU A 60 12.79 14.78 3.84
C GLU A 60 14.10 14.89 3.06
N SER A 61 14.47 13.85 2.31
CA SER A 61 15.70 13.83 1.51
C SER A 61 15.75 14.90 0.42
N GLN A 62 14.57 15.36 -0.04
CA GLN A 62 14.42 16.36 -1.09
C GLN A 62 14.01 17.74 -0.55
N ASN A 63 13.99 17.92 0.78
CA ASN A 63 13.59 19.15 1.46
C ASN A 63 12.20 19.68 1.05
N ALA A 64 11.25 18.75 0.84
CA ALA A 64 9.88 19.01 0.39
C ALA A 64 8.81 18.68 1.46
N THR A 65 9.21 18.54 2.72
CA THR A 65 8.30 18.34 3.86
C THR A 65 7.54 19.62 4.22
N PHE A 66 6.31 19.46 4.68
CA PHE A 66 5.44 20.54 5.17
C PHE A 66 4.43 19.96 6.17
N GLY A 67 3.80 20.81 6.98
CA GLY A 67 2.72 20.40 7.88
C GLY A 67 3.04 19.18 8.75
N SER A 68 2.00 18.43 9.09
CA SER A 68 2.11 17.12 9.75
C SER A 68 2.43 16.00 8.76
N ARG A 69 2.74 14.81 9.27
CA ARG A 69 2.88 13.61 8.45
C ARG A 69 1.58 13.28 7.71
N GLU A 70 0.46 13.42 8.40
CA GLU A 70 -0.87 13.15 7.88
C GLU A 70 -1.20 14.10 6.73
N ASP A 71 -0.84 15.39 6.84
CA ASP A 71 -1.02 16.38 5.77
C ASP A 71 -0.19 16.04 4.53
N GLN A 72 1.04 15.56 4.72
CA GLN A 72 1.93 15.15 3.62
C GLN A 72 1.33 13.98 2.85
N ILE A 73 0.80 12.98 3.54
CA ILE A 73 0.18 11.80 2.92
C ILE A 73 -1.11 12.21 2.21
N ALA A 74 -1.94 13.04 2.85
CA ALA A 74 -3.18 13.55 2.28
C ALA A 74 -2.94 14.33 0.97
N ALA A 75 -1.88 15.14 0.91
CA ALA A 75 -1.54 15.87 -0.32
C ALA A 75 -1.12 14.94 -1.48
N ALA A 76 -0.38 13.86 -1.20
CA ALA A 76 -0.05 12.87 -2.23
C ALA A 76 -1.30 12.14 -2.75
N GLN A 77 -2.22 11.80 -1.85
CA GLN A 77 -3.51 11.20 -2.22
C GLN A 77 -4.37 12.17 -3.04
N MET A 78 -4.42 13.44 -2.65
CA MET A 78 -5.09 14.50 -3.41
C MET A 78 -4.52 14.63 -4.83
N ALA A 79 -3.19 14.65 -4.97
CA ALA A 79 -2.55 14.69 -6.29
C ALA A 79 -2.92 13.47 -7.15
N CYS A 80 -3.02 12.30 -6.52
CA CYS A 80 -3.49 11.09 -7.18
C CYS A 80 -4.94 11.20 -7.67
N ASP A 81 -5.83 11.76 -6.85
CA ASP A 81 -7.24 11.95 -7.21
C ASP A 81 -7.41 12.94 -8.35
N GLU A 82 -6.72 14.08 -8.30
CA GLU A 82 -6.72 15.09 -9.37
C GLU A 82 -6.27 14.49 -10.71
N LEU A 83 -5.14 13.80 -10.72
CA LEU A 83 -4.63 13.15 -11.93
C LEU A 83 -5.57 12.04 -12.42
N SER A 84 -6.21 11.30 -11.52
CA SER A 84 -7.19 10.27 -11.89
C SER A 84 -8.46 10.86 -12.50
N ASN A 85 -8.88 12.03 -12.01
CA ASN A 85 -10.04 12.77 -12.51
C ASN A 85 -9.77 13.53 -13.82
N GLY A 86 -8.53 13.52 -14.30
CA GLY A 86 -8.15 14.09 -15.59
C GLY A 86 -7.58 15.51 -15.51
N THR A 87 -7.35 16.04 -14.31
CA THR A 87 -6.63 17.30 -14.11
C THR A 87 -5.22 17.18 -14.68
N SER A 88 -4.73 18.26 -15.29
CA SER A 88 -3.37 18.27 -15.86
C SER A 88 -2.32 18.22 -14.74
N LEU A 89 -1.11 17.75 -15.04
CA LEU A 89 -0.02 17.75 -14.07
C LEU A 89 0.29 19.16 -13.57
N ASN A 90 0.26 20.16 -14.45
CA ASN A 90 0.56 21.54 -14.08
C ASN A 90 -0.50 22.13 -13.15
N ASP A 91 -1.78 21.93 -13.46
CA ASP A 91 -2.87 22.41 -12.59
C ASP A 91 -2.87 21.68 -11.24
N THR A 92 -2.50 20.40 -11.23
CA THR A 92 -2.31 19.63 -9.99
C THR A 92 -1.16 20.19 -9.17
N VAL A 93 -0.02 20.54 -9.79
CA VAL A 93 1.12 21.20 -9.11
C VAL A 93 0.68 22.52 -8.47
N THR A 94 -0.01 23.38 -9.22
CA THR A 94 -0.52 24.67 -8.71
C THR A 94 -1.46 24.45 -7.53
N LYS A 95 -2.41 23.51 -7.65
CA LYS A 95 -3.35 23.21 -6.58
C LYS A 95 -2.64 22.71 -5.32
N ILE A 96 -1.68 21.80 -5.45
CA ILE A 96 -0.89 21.32 -4.31
C ILE A 96 -0.07 22.46 -3.69
N ALA A 97 0.51 23.35 -4.50
CA ALA A 97 1.22 24.52 -4.00
C ALA A 97 0.31 25.42 -3.16
N ASP A 98 -0.90 25.70 -3.65
CA ASP A 98 -1.89 26.53 -2.96
C ASP A 98 -2.35 25.90 -1.62
N GLU A 99 -2.61 24.59 -1.61
CA GLU A 99 -3.09 23.86 -0.42
C GLU A 99 -2.00 23.64 0.65
N THR A 100 -0.76 23.43 0.22
CA THR A 100 0.34 23.05 1.12
C THR A 100 1.24 24.22 1.52
N GLY A 101 1.20 25.33 0.77
CA GLY A 101 2.12 26.45 0.89
C GLY A 101 3.54 26.15 0.38
N LEU A 102 3.74 25.00 -0.28
CA LEU A 102 4.98 24.69 -0.99
C LEU A 102 5.09 25.49 -2.28
N ASP A 103 6.31 25.80 -2.70
CA ASP A 103 6.55 26.30 -4.06
C ASP A 103 6.29 25.21 -5.11
N ASP A 104 6.03 25.61 -6.35
CA ASP A 104 5.73 24.70 -7.47
C ASP A 104 6.78 23.59 -7.65
N SER A 105 8.06 23.88 -7.38
CA SER A 105 9.13 22.89 -7.52
C SER A 105 9.04 21.80 -6.44
N LYS A 106 8.73 22.18 -5.19
CA LYS A 106 8.52 21.25 -4.09
C LYS A 106 7.19 20.50 -4.22
N SER A 107 6.13 21.17 -4.69
CA SER A 107 4.86 20.54 -5.03
C SER A 107 5.05 19.49 -6.14
N ARG A 108 5.85 19.78 -7.16
CA ARG A 108 6.18 18.80 -8.19
C ARG A 108 7.03 17.65 -7.67
N THR A 109 7.96 17.92 -6.75
CA THR A 109 8.72 16.87 -6.05
C THR A 109 7.79 15.93 -5.27
N LEU A 110 6.86 16.50 -4.51
CA LEU A 110 5.84 15.74 -3.77
C LEU A 110 5.06 14.82 -4.68
N ILE A 111 4.53 15.36 -5.79
CA ILE A 111 3.75 14.60 -6.77
C ILE A 111 4.58 13.47 -7.38
N ASN A 112 5.84 13.74 -7.76
CA ASN A 112 6.72 12.76 -8.38
C ASN A 112 7.09 11.59 -7.44
N ILE A 113 7.10 11.82 -6.13
CA ILE A 113 7.35 10.78 -5.13
C ILE A 113 6.05 10.05 -4.77
N GLY A 114 4.97 10.80 -4.52
CA GLY A 114 3.70 10.27 -4.02
C GLY A 114 2.92 9.48 -5.07
N VAL A 115 2.80 10.00 -6.30
CA VAL A 115 1.95 9.38 -7.33
C VAL A 115 2.34 7.93 -7.66
N PRO A 116 3.62 7.58 -7.84
CA PRO A 116 4.01 6.17 -8.06
C PRO A 116 3.71 5.27 -6.85
N LEU A 117 3.59 5.81 -5.64
CA LEU A 117 3.32 5.06 -4.42
C LEU A 117 1.82 4.88 -4.14
N TYR A 118 1.01 5.92 -4.40
CA TYR A 118 -0.42 5.94 -4.06
C TYR A 118 -1.35 5.72 -5.26
N CYS A 119 -0.89 5.95 -6.49
CA CYS A 119 -1.66 5.75 -7.72
C CYS A 119 -0.76 5.32 -8.88
N THR A 120 -0.26 4.08 -8.80
CA THR A 120 0.65 3.47 -9.79
C THR A 120 0.14 3.57 -11.24
N SER A 121 -1.17 3.62 -11.46
CA SER A 121 -1.81 3.82 -12.77
C SER A 121 -1.51 5.19 -13.40
N ASN A 122 -1.21 6.22 -12.61
CA ASN A 122 -0.91 7.57 -13.08
C ASN A 122 0.59 7.84 -13.24
N SER A 123 1.47 6.88 -12.92
CA SER A 123 2.93 7.03 -13.07
C SER A 123 3.35 7.47 -14.48
N ALA A 124 2.65 6.99 -15.51
CA ALA A 124 2.92 7.35 -16.90
C ALA A 124 2.56 8.82 -17.23
N LYS A 125 1.62 9.43 -16.50
CA LYS A 125 1.25 10.85 -16.66
C LYS A 125 2.34 11.78 -16.13
N LEU A 126 3.25 11.29 -15.28
CA LEU A 126 4.40 12.05 -14.80
C LEU A 126 5.52 12.14 -15.84
N ALA A 127 5.65 11.13 -16.70
CA ALA A 127 6.74 11.02 -17.68
C ALA A 127 6.51 11.84 -18.96
N GLY A 128 5.31 12.39 -19.16
CA GLY A 128 4.90 13.06 -20.39
C GLY A 128 5.14 14.58 -20.43
N ASN A 129 5.88 15.16 -19.48
CA ASN A 129 6.00 16.63 -19.34
C ASN A 129 7.43 17.11 -19.08
#